data_AF-A0A3N0XKJ4-F1
#
_entry.id   AF-A0A3N0XKJ4-F1
#
_cell.length_a   1.000
_cell.length_b   1.000
_cell.length_c   1.000
_cell.angle_alpha   90.00
_cell.angle_beta   90.00
_cell.angle_gamma   90.00
#
_symmetry.space_group_name_H-M   'P 1'
#
loop_
_entity.id
_entity.type
_entity.pdbx_description
1 polymer ?
#
loop_
_entity_poly.entity_id
_entity_poly.type
_entity_poly.pdbx_seq_one_letter_code
_entity_poly.pdbx_strand_id
1 'polypeptide(L)'
;DHHCAVKSVTSLLQTDKRNLRVSFWNTDITSTAGYDNIIQHLNDGKRTCKEIEDFMKASTLKRSLDVFKLQTENVSLSHLHLAQTMREEAKKLEDFREKQKEARKKIEQQMDALHKQKAAQYKKTAEAKKTYDQKCRDKEEAEQNMNRNATTSSSKQQEKLYAKTQQAKQTAEEADRIYSQNVSVLGKMREEWLKEHVKACEFFEKLEVERINMLRNVVWTHLNHLSQQCVTSDELYEEVRKSLEQCNIQEDIEHFINLRRTGDKPPARADERETVSIRFRSQFVKIHYIFVYAIYNLSTDRVTVCFKQFIEQLDGLI
;
A
#
# COMPACT_ATOMS: atom_id res chain seq x y z
N ASP A 1 39.74 -38.71 20.82
CA ASP A 1 38.47 -38.90 21.54
C ASP A 1 37.29 -38.35 20.77
N HIS A 2 36.18 -39.10 20.87
CA HIS A 2 34.81 -38.77 20.45
C HIS A 2 34.52 -38.85 18.94
N HIS A 3 34.78 -40.04 18.41
CA HIS A 3 34.13 -40.56 17.20
C HIS A 3 33.49 -41.92 17.54
N CYS A 4 32.51 -41.94 18.46
CA CYS A 4 31.66 -43.10 18.74
C CYS A 4 30.44 -42.72 19.60
N ALA A 5 29.45 -42.00 19.05
CA ALA A 5 28.18 -41.76 19.75
C ALA A 5 26.98 -41.38 18.86
N VAL A 6 26.99 -41.68 17.56
CA VAL A 6 25.85 -41.35 16.65
C VAL A 6 25.20 -42.61 16.05
N LYS A 7 25.34 -43.78 16.69
CA LYS A 7 24.68 -45.03 16.23
C LYS A 7 23.90 -45.81 17.29
N SER A 8 23.52 -45.18 18.42
CA SER A 8 22.78 -45.92 19.47
C SER A 8 21.52 -45.26 20.03
N VAL A 9 20.99 -44.20 19.40
CA VAL A 9 19.74 -43.55 19.88
C VAL A 9 18.64 -43.49 18.81
N THR A 10 18.86 -44.03 17.61
CA THR A 10 17.85 -44.06 16.53
C THR A 10 17.09 -45.40 16.42
N SER A 11 17.18 -46.29 17.42
CA SER A 11 16.54 -47.62 17.36
C SER A 11 15.58 -47.96 18.53
N LEU A 12 15.21 -47.00 19.39
CA LEU A 12 14.42 -47.32 20.59
C LEU A 12 13.18 -46.46 20.86
N LEU A 13 12.66 -45.72 19.86
CA LEU A 13 11.33 -45.10 19.94
C LEU A 13 10.59 -45.13 18.58
N GLN A 14 10.61 -46.27 17.88
CA GLN A 14 9.50 -46.59 16.99
C GLN A 14 8.37 -47.12 17.86
N THR A 15 7.55 -46.20 18.38
CA THR A 15 6.22 -46.55 18.86
C THR A 15 5.49 -47.17 17.68
N ASP A 16 5.18 -48.46 17.81
CA ASP A 16 4.46 -49.24 16.81
C ASP A 16 3.13 -48.53 16.48
N LYS A 17 3.07 -47.86 15.32
CA LYS A 17 1.87 -47.12 14.91
C LYS A 17 0.80 -48.14 14.54
N ARG A 18 -0.05 -48.47 15.50
CA ARG A 18 -1.30 -49.23 15.28
C ARG A 18 -2.02 -48.64 14.07
N ASN A 19 -2.29 -49.49 13.09
CA ASN A 19 -2.92 -49.12 11.82
C ASN A 19 -4.01 -50.14 11.48
N LEU A 20 -4.97 -49.74 10.63
CA LEU A 20 -6.15 -50.56 10.33
C LEU A 20 -5.77 -51.98 9.87
N ARG A 21 -4.69 -52.12 9.09
CA ARG A 21 -4.20 -53.39 8.55
C ARG A 21 -3.77 -54.38 9.64
N VAL A 22 -3.32 -53.95 10.81
CA VAL A 22 -2.83 -54.87 11.87
C VAL A 22 -3.80 -55.00 13.04
N SER A 23 -4.88 -54.20 13.07
CA SER A 23 -5.74 -54.04 14.25
C SER A 23 -7.19 -54.51 14.08
N PHE A 24 -7.62 -54.93 12.88
CA PHE A 24 -9.01 -55.30 12.58
C PHE A 24 -9.12 -56.72 12.00
N TRP A 25 -8.40 -57.68 12.59
CA TRP A 25 -8.50 -59.11 12.25
C TRP A 25 -9.44 -59.84 13.23
N ASN A 26 -10.09 -60.90 12.76
CA ASN A 26 -10.86 -61.83 13.60
C ASN A 26 -10.23 -63.24 13.50
N THR A 27 -10.31 -64.03 14.57
CA THR A 27 -9.78 -65.40 14.61
C THR A 27 -10.61 -66.39 13.79
N ASP A 28 -11.86 -66.05 13.49
CA ASP A 28 -12.72 -66.82 12.58
C ASP A 28 -12.49 -66.37 11.13
N ILE A 29 -12.06 -67.30 10.28
CA ILE A 29 -11.75 -67.07 8.86
C ILE A 29 -12.99 -66.69 8.03
N THR A 30 -14.19 -67.00 8.51
CA THR A 30 -15.45 -66.63 7.85
C THR A 30 -16.01 -65.28 8.32
N SER A 31 -15.41 -64.67 9.35
CA SER A 31 -15.91 -63.45 9.97
C SER A 31 -15.53 -62.19 9.18
N THR A 32 -16.54 -61.41 8.80
CA THR A 32 -16.40 -60.10 8.14
C THR A 32 -16.33 -58.92 9.13
N ALA A 33 -16.44 -59.20 10.43
CA ALA A 33 -16.67 -58.18 11.45
C ALA A 33 -15.61 -57.06 11.49
N GLY A 34 -14.33 -57.39 11.24
CA GLY A 34 -13.26 -56.38 11.18
C GLY A 34 -13.45 -55.39 10.02
N TYR A 35 -13.83 -55.90 8.85
CA TYR A 35 -14.17 -55.11 7.67
C TYR A 35 -15.45 -54.28 7.88
N ASP A 36 -16.50 -54.91 8.41
CA ASP A 36 -17.79 -54.26 8.64
C ASP A 36 -17.67 -53.09 9.63
N ASN A 37 -16.87 -53.23 10.70
CA ASN A 37 -16.61 -52.14 11.65
C ASN A 37 -15.87 -50.95 11.02
N ILE A 38 -14.89 -51.20 10.14
CA ILE A 38 -14.18 -50.14 9.43
C ILE A 38 -15.13 -49.41 8.48
N ILE A 39 -15.92 -50.16 7.69
CA ILE A 39 -16.89 -49.59 6.75
C ILE A 39 -17.96 -48.79 7.49
N GLN A 40 -18.48 -49.30 8.60
CA GLN A 40 -19.42 -48.60 9.46
C GLN A 40 -18.82 -47.28 9.97
N HIS A 41 -17.61 -47.31 10.53
CA HIS A 41 -16.93 -46.11 11.02
C HIS A 41 -16.67 -45.06 9.92
N LEU A 42 -16.28 -45.50 8.72
CA LEU A 42 -16.07 -44.60 7.58
C LEU A 42 -17.38 -43.99 7.06
N ASN A 43 -18.47 -44.77 7.04
CA ASN A 43 -19.80 -44.28 6.69
C ASN A 43 -20.33 -43.29 7.72
N ASP A 44 -20.11 -43.55 9.01
CA ASP A 44 -20.47 -42.65 10.10
C ASP A 44 -19.64 -41.36 10.04
N GLY A 45 -18.34 -41.45 9.72
CA GLY A 45 -17.49 -40.28 9.45
C GLY A 45 -18.00 -39.45 8.26
N LYS A 46 -18.39 -40.10 7.15
CA LYS A 46 -18.96 -39.42 5.98
C LYS A 46 -20.30 -38.73 6.30
N ARG A 47 -21.17 -39.40 7.06
CA ARG A 47 -22.44 -38.83 7.55
C ARG A 47 -22.18 -37.61 8.42
N THR A 48 -21.25 -37.72 9.38
CA THR A 48 -20.86 -36.62 10.27
C THR A 48 -20.32 -35.43 9.50
N CYS A 49 -19.46 -35.64 8.50
CA CYS A 49 -18.94 -34.57 7.65
C CYS A 49 -20.06 -33.88 6.86
N LYS A 50 -21.00 -34.65 6.30
CA LYS A 50 -22.15 -34.09 5.56
C LYS A 50 -23.07 -33.28 6.48
N GLU A 51 -23.33 -33.78 7.68
CA GLU A 51 -24.12 -33.09 8.70
C GLU A 51 -23.46 -31.77 9.13
N ILE A 52 -22.14 -31.74 9.32
CA ILE A 52 -21.37 -30.51 9.58
C ILE A 52 -21.45 -29.54 8.40
N GLU A 53 -21.36 -30.04 7.17
CA GLU A 53 -21.48 -29.20 5.97
C GLU A 53 -22.89 -28.58 5.84
N ASP A 54 -23.93 -29.38 6.11
CA ASP A 54 -25.32 -28.93 6.09
C ASP A 54 -25.59 -27.93 7.23
N PHE A 55 -25.03 -28.15 8.43
CA PHE A 55 -25.03 -27.18 9.55
C PHE A 55 -24.44 -25.84 9.15
N MET A 56 -23.26 -25.89 8.53
CA MET A 56 -22.54 -24.69 8.09
C MET A 56 -23.29 -23.95 6.99
N LYS A 57 -24.15 -24.61 6.20
CA LYS A 57 -24.97 -23.98 5.17
C LYS A 57 -26.30 -23.43 5.70
N ALA A 58 -26.86 -24.06 6.74
CA ALA A 58 -28.16 -23.71 7.29
C ALA A 58 -28.09 -22.64 8.40
N SER A 59 -26.96 -22.51 9.12
CA SER A 59 -26.82 -21.45 10.13
C SER A 59 -26.94 -20.06 9.50
N THR A 60 -27.94 -19.32 9.96
CA THR A 60 -28.21 -17.94 9.58
C THR A 60 -27.06 -17.03 9.98
N LEU A 61 -26.44 -17.24 11.15
CA LEU A 61 -25.24 -16.52 11.56
C LEU A 61 -24.05 -16.80 10.63
N LYS A 62 -23.84 -18.06 10.24
CA LYS A 62 -22.76 -18.43 9.32
C LYS A 62 -22.92 -17.77 7.96
N ARG A 63 -24.15 -17.68 7.44
CA ARG A 63 -24.46 -16.94 6.20
C ARG A 63 -24.06 -15.46 6.32
N SER A 64 -24.40 -14.81 7.43
CA SER A 64 -24.04 -13.40 7.65
C SER A 64 -22.53 -13.18 7.79
N LEU A 65 -21.80 -14.13 8.37
CA LEU A 65 -20.33 -14.10 8.40
C LEU A 65 -19.72 -14.28 7.00
N ASP A 66 -20.35 -15.08 6.12
CA ASP A 66 -19.92 -15.21 4.73
C ASP A 66 -20.17 -13.92 3.93
N VAL A 67 -21.31 -13.25 4.15
CA VAL A 67 -21.58 -11.93 3.57
C VAL A 67 -20.55 -10.91 4.07
N PHE A 68 -20.27 -10.87 5.37
CA PHE A 68 -19.22 -10.00 5.92
C PHE A 68 -17.86 -10.21 5.26
N LYS A 69 -17.44 -11.48 5.11
CA LYS A 69 -16.19 -11.84 4.43
C LYS A 69 -16.18 -11.36 2.98
N LEU A 70 -17.26 -11.62 2.23
CA LEU A 70 -17.40 -11.22 0.85
C LEU A 70 -17.35 -9.69 0.68
N GLN A 71 -18.10 -8.95 1.49
CA GLN A 71 -18.11 -7.49 1.40
C GLN A 71 -16.78 -6.86 1.82
N THR A 72 -16.06 -7.46 2.77
CA THR A 72 -14.70 -7.04 3.13
C THR A 72 -13.72 -7.22 1.96
N GLU A 73 -13.86 -8.31 1.20
CA GLU A 73 -13.09 -8.52 -0.04
C GLU A 73 -13.46 -7.49 -1.10
N ASN A 74 -14.75 -7.19 -1.30
CA ASN A 74 -15.20 -6.16 -2.24
C ASN A 74 -14.69 -4.76 -1.88
N VAL A 75 -14.71 -4.38 -0.59
CA VAL A 75 -14.11 -3.13 -0.11
C VAL A 75 -12.61 -3.09 -0.47
N SER A 76 -11.89 -4.18 -0.21
CA SER A 76 -10.46 -4.29 -0.54
C SER A 76 -10.19 -4.12 -2.03
N LEU A 77 -11.01 -4.75 -2.88
CA LEU A 77 -10.93 -4.62 -4.34
C LEU A 77 -11.23 -3.19 -4.81
N SER A 78 -12.22 -2.51 -4.20
CA SER A 78 -12.54 -1.11 -4.52
C SER A 78 -11.38 -0.17 -4.18
N HIS A 79 -10.72 -0.35 -3.03
CA HIS A 79 -9.52 0.41 -2.67
C HIS A 79 -8.34 0.13 -3.61
N LEU A 80 -8.18 -1.11 -4.06
CA LEU A 80 -7.16 -1.45 -5.06
C LEU A 80 -7.43 -0.73 -6.38
N HIS A 81 -8.69 -0.71 -6.83
CA HIS A 81 -9.09 0.01 -8.03
C HIS A 81 -8.85 1.53 -7.90
N LEU A 82 -9.26 2.14 -6.78
CA LEU A 82 -8.95 3.54 -6.49
C LEU A 82 -7.44 3.82 -6.61
N ALA A 83 -6.60 2.97 -6.00
CA ALA A 83 -5.15 3.14 -6.04
C ALA A 83 -4.58 3.03 -7.47
N GLN A 84 -5.21 2.27 -8.36
CA GLN A 84 -4.85 2.21 -9.78
C GLN A 84 -5.25 3.51 -10.49
N THR A 85 -6.48 3.98 -10.31
CA THR A 85 -6.95 5.25 -10.88
C THR A 85 -6.09 6.43 -10.43
N MET A 86 -5.73 6.52 -9.15
CA MET A 86 -4.86 7.59 -8.65
C MET A 86 -3.46 7.56 -9.28
N ARG A 87 -2.92 6.36 -9.57
CA ARG A 87 -1.64 6.22 -10.29
C ARG A 87 -1.74 6.69 -11.73
N GLU A 88 -2.85 6.42 -12.40
CA GLU A 88 -3.09 6.90 -13.77
C GLU A 88 -3.21 8.43 -13.83
N GLU A 89 -3.92 9.04 -12.87
CA GLU A 89 -4.01 10.50 -12.77
C GLU A 89 -2.63 11.13 -12.46
N ALA A 90 -1.84 10.52 -11.58
CA ALA A 90 -0.47 10.97 -11.30
C ALA A 90 0.42 10.93 -12.57
N LYS A 91 0.28 9.88 -13.39
CA LYS A 91 0.98 9.77 -14.67
C LYS A 91 0.59 10.89 -15.65
N LYS A 92 -0.71 11.21 -15.76
CA LYS A 92 -1.19 12.33 -16.59
C LYS A 92 -0.59 13.66 -16.14
N LEU A 93 -0.43 13.87 -14.83
CA LEU A 93 0.20 15.08 -14.29
C LEU A 93 1.70 15.16 -14.61
N GLU A 94 2.41 14.02 -14.58
CA GLU A 94 3.80 13.95 -15.00
C GLU A 94 3.98 14.27 -16.49
N ASP A 95 3.15 13.68 -17.36
CA ASP A 95 3.17 13.97 -18.79
C ASP A 95 2.89 15.46 -19.08
N PHE A 96 1.95 16.06 -18.33
CA PHE A 96 1.67 17.50 -18.42
C PHE A 96 2.88 18.34 -17.99
N ARG A 97 3.54 17.98 -16.89
CA ARG A 97 4.73 18.67 -16.38
C ARG A 97 5.86 18.69 -17.41
N GLU A 98 6.17 17.55 -18.03
CA GLU A 98 7.23 17.49 -19.03
C GLU A 98 6.86 18.27 -20.30
N LYS A 99 5.61 18.22 -20.76
CA LYS A 99 5.14 19.05 -21.88
C LYS A 99 5.31 20.55 -21.61
N GLN A 100 4.90 21.02 -20.43
CA GLN A 100 5.07 22.41 -20.00
C GLN A 100 6.54 22.82 -19.95
N LYS A 101 7.40 21.96 -19.40
CA LYS A 101 8.84 22.20 -19.30
C LYS A 101 9.48 22.38 -20.68
N GLU A 102 9.19 21.50 -21.63
CA GLU A 102 9.73 21.60 -23.00
C GLU A 102 9.19 22.84 -23.74
N ALA A 103 7.89 23.14 -23.58
CA ALA A 103 7.27 24.33 -24.14
C ALA A 103 7.92 25.63 -23.62
N ARG A 104 8.10 25.75 -22.29
CA ARG A 104 8.79 26.88 -21.65
C ARG A 104 10.22 27.03 -22.15
N LYS A 105 10.98 25.93 -22.16
CA LYS A 105 12.40 25.92 -22.54
C LYS A 105 12.63 26.45 -23.96
N LYS A 106 11.73 26.13 -24.89
CA LYS A 106 11.81 26.63 -26.27
C LYS A 106 11.73 28.16 -26.34
N ILE A 107 10.81 28.77 -25.59
CA ILE A 107 10.66 30.23 -25.55
C ILE A 107 11.84 30.88 -24.82
N GLU A 108 12.30 30.29 -23.71
CA GLU A 108 13.48 30.77 -22.98
C GLU A 108 14.72 30.83 -23.90
N GLN A 109 14.98 29.77 -24.68
CA GLN A 109 16.11 29.73 -25.61
C GLN A 109 16.02 30.81 -26.71
N GLN A 110 14.81 31.04 -27.25
CA GLN A 110 14.58 32.08 -28.25
C GLN A 110 14.84 33.48 -27.67
N MET A 111 14.32 33.76 -26.48
CA MET A 111 14.52 35.03 -25.80
C MET A 111 15.98 35.25 -25.40
N ASP A 112 16.69 34.23 -24.93
CA ASP A 112 18.12 34.31 -24.61
C ASP A 112 18.96 34.66 -25.83
N ALA A 113 18.65 34.08 -27.00
CA ALA A 113 19.31 34.40 -28.25
C ALA A 113 19.09 35.88 -28.63
N LEU A 114 17.84 36.36 -28.58
CA LEU A 114 17.49 37.76 -28.85
C LEU A 114 18.16 38.72 -27.87
N HIS A 115 18.23 38.38 -26.58
CA HIS A 115 18.91 39.19 -25.57
C HIS A 115 20.40 39.33 -25.87
N LYS A 116 21.08 38.23 -26.23
CA LYS A 116 22.50 38.23 -26.60
C LYS A 116 22.76 39.05 -27.85
N GLN A 117 21.94 38.88 -28.89
CA GLN A 117 22.03 39.67 -30.11
C GLN A 117 21.85 41.16 -29.80
N LYS A 118 20.78 41.53 -29.07
CA LYS A 118 20.50 42.91 -28.66
C LYS A 118 21.66 43.55 -27.92
N ALA A 119 22.22 42.86 -26.93
CA ALA A 119 23.38 43.33 -26.18
C ALA A 119 24.62 43.54 -27.07
N ALA A 120 24.89 42.61 -27.98
CA ALA A 120 26.01 42.71 -28.91
C ALA A 120 25.87 43.91 -29.87
N GLN A 121 24.69 44.10 -30.47
CA GLN A 121 24.44 45.23 -31.37
C GLN A 121 24.46 46.57 -30.64
N TYR A 122 23.98 46.61 -29.39
CA TYR A 122 24.08 47.81 -28.55
C TYR A 122 25.54 48.20 -28.32
N LYS A 123 26.40 47.24 -27.94
CA LYS A 123 27.83 47.46 -27.76
C LYS A 123 28.50 47.96 -29.05
N LYS A 124 28.23 47.31 -30.19
CA LYS A 124 28.74 47.72 -31.51
C LYS A 124 28.33 49.15 -31.87
N THR A 125 27.09 49.53 -31.57
CA THR A 125 26.56 50.87 -31.83
C THR A 125 27.25 51.92 -30.95
N ALA A 126 27.52 51.60 -29.68
CA ALA A 126 28.25 52.48 -28.77
C ALA A 126 29.71 52.69 -29.21
N GLU A 127 30.38 51.65 -29.69
CA GLU A 127 31.74 51.74 -30.24
C GLU A 127 31.79 52.56 -31.54
N ALA A 128 30.81 52.37 -32.43
CA ALA A 128 30.67 53.17 -33.65
C ALA A 128 30.45 54.66 -33.31
N LYS A 129 29.62 54.97 -32.30
CA LYS A 129 29.42 56.33 -31.80
C LYS A 129 30.73 56.94 -31.31
N LYS A 130 31.48 56.23 -30.46
CA LYS A 130 32.78 56.71 -29.95
C LYS A 130 33.77 57.02 -31.08
N THR A 131 33.78 56.17 -32.11
CA THR A 131 34.63 56.34 -33.29
C THR A 131 34.21 57.57 -34.10
N TYR A 132 32.92 57.73 -34.38
CA TYR A 132 32.35 58.91 -35.01
C TYR A 132 32.72 60.19 -34.25
N ASP A 133 32.47 60.24 -32.94
CA ASP A 133 32.78 61.39 -32.09
C ASP A 133 34.28 61.76 -32.16
N GLN A 134 35.17 60.76 -32.23
CA GLN A 134 36.60 60.99 -32.41
C GLN A 134 36.94 61.53 -33.79
N LYS A 135 36.34 60.99 -34.86
CA LYS A 135 36.61 61.45 -36.23
C LYS A 135 36.09 62.86 -36.49
N CYS A 136 35.00 63.27 -35.85
CA CYS A 136 34.54 64.65 -35.85
C CYS A 136 35.59 65.59 -35.22
N ARG A 137 36.16 65.22 -34.06
CA ARG A 137 37.25 65.99 -33.43
C ARG A 137 38.50 66.08 -34.32
N ASP A 138 38.91 64.96 -34.93
CA ASP A 138 40.07 64.91 -35.84
C ASP A 138 39.86 65.86 -37.05
N LYS A 139 38.63 65.92 -37.57
CA LYS A 139 38.23 66.83 -38.66
C LYS A 139 38.33 68.29 -38.23
N GLU A 140 37.74 68.65 -37.08
CA GLU A 140 37.80 70.02 -36.55
C GLU A 140 39.24 70.48 -36.31
N GLU A 141 40.09 69.61 -35.76
CA GLU A 141 41.51 69.90 -35.55
C GLU A 141 42.26 70.13 -36.87
N ALA A 142 41.99 69.31 -37.89
CA ALA A 142 42.59 69.47 -39.22
C ALA A 142 42.17 70.78 -39.88
N GLU A 143 40.88 71.15 -39.80
CA GLU A 143 40.34 72.41 -40.32
C GLU A 143 40.93 73.63 -39.59
N GLN A 144 41.01 73.59 -38.25
CA GLN A 144 41.64 74.65 -37.46
C GLN A 144 43.12 74.82 -37.79
N ASN A 145 43.86 73.71 -37.92
CA ASN A 145 45.28 73.74 -38.26
C ASN A 145 45.52 74.27 -39.68
N MET A 146 44.65 73.95 -40.64
CA MET A 146 44.70 74.54 -41.99
C MET A 146 44.45 76.05 -41.94
N ASN A 147 43.43 76.51 -41.21
CA ASN A 147 43.09 77.93 -41.09
C ASN A 147 44.20 78.76 -40.41
N ARG A 148 44.81 78.24 -39.33
CA ARG A 148 45.91 78.92 -38.63
C ARG A 148 47.15 79.13 -39.49
N ASN A 149 47.38 78.25 -40.47
CA ASN A 149 48.55 78.30 -41.35
C ASN A 149 48.24 78.90 -42.74
N ALA A 150 47.04 79.44 -42.96
CA ALA A 150 46.57 79.88 -44.28
C ALA A 150 47.38 81.04 -44.89
N THR A 151 48.05 81.86 -44.07
CA THR A 151 48.79 83.06 -44.49
C THR A 151 50.30 82.99 -44.24
N THR A 152 50.78 81.96 -43.55
CA THR A 152 52.17 81.86 -43.04
C THR A 152 52.95 80.68 -43.59
N SER A 153 52.32 79.76 -44.31
CA SER A 153 52.95 78.52 -44.78
C SER A 153 53.25 78.52 -46.29
N SER A 154 54.26 77.75 -46.69
CA SER A 154 54.65 77.62 -48.11
C SER A 154 53.57 76.91 -48.94
N SER A 155 53.49 77.21 -50.24
CA SER A 155 52.51 76.60 -51.16
C SER A 155 52.46 75.05 -51.07
N LYS A 156 53.62 74.38 -51.02
CA LYS A 156 53.72 72.91 -50.87
C LYS A 156 53.17 72.40 -49.54
N GLN A 157 53.34 73.18 -48.47
CA GLN A 157 52.85 72.83 -47.13
C GLN A 157 51.33 73.05 -47.02
N GLN A 158 50.82 74.05 -47.72
CA GLN A 158 49.40 74.37 -47.82
C GLN A 158 48.63 73.26 -48.54
N GLU A 159 49.17 72.72 -49.65
CA GLU A 159 48.63 71.54 -50.33
C GLU A 159 48.52 70.31 -49.42
N LYS A 160 49.55 70.05 -48.61
CA LYS A 160 49.56 68.93 -47.67
C LYS A 160 48.50 69.08 -46.57
N LEU A 161 48.32 70.29 -46.04
CA LEU A 161 47.30 70.59 -45.03
C LEU A 161 45.89 70.46 -45.60
N TYR A 162 45.69 70.91 -46.84
CA TYR A 162 44.43 70.74 -47.56
C TYR A 162 44.10 69.25 -47.78
N ALA A 163 45.06 68.45 -48.26
CA ALA A 163 44.88 67.01 -48.44
C ALA A 163 44.53 66.29 -47.12
N LYS A 164 45.21 66.65 -46.01
CA LYS A 164 44.92 66.09 -44.68
C LYS A 164 43.52 66.46 -44.20
N THR A 165 43.07 67.69 -44.47
CA THR A 165 41.72 68.16 -44.12
C THR A 165 40.65 67.40 -44.91
N GLN A 166 40.84 67.22 -46.23
CA GLN A 166 39.93 66.43 -47.05
C GLN A 166 39.86 64.97 -46.61
N GLN A 167 41.00 64.37 -46.26
CA GLN A 167 41.04 63.01 -45.72
C GLN A 167 40.30 62.89 -44.37
N ALA A 168 40.52 63.84 -43.45
CA ALA A 168 39.83 63.87 -42.17
C ALA A 168 38.31 64.04 -42.37
N LYS A 169 37.88 64.88 -43.31
CA LYS A 169 36.47 65.04 -43.70
C LYS A 169 35.87 63.74 -44.23
N GLN A 170 36.52 63.08 -45.18
CA GLN A 170 36.05 61.80 -45.74
C GLN A 170 35.94 60.70 -44.67
N THR A 171 36.93 60.61 -43.78
CA THR A 171 36.90 59.60 -42.69
C THR A 171 35.82 59.88 -41.65
N ALA A 172 35.50 61.15 -41.38
CA ALA A 172 34.37 61.52 -40.53
C ALA A 172 33.02 61.21 -41.18
N GLU A 173 32.86 61.49 -42.48
CA GLU A 173 31.65 61.15 -43.24
C GLU A 173 31.42 59.62 -43.32
N GLU A 174 32.48 58.83 -43.46
CA GLU A 174 32.36 57.37 -43.42
C GLU A 174 31.98 56.86 -42.02
N ALA A 175 32.58 57.42 -40.96
CA ALA A 175 32.22 57.07 -39.59
C ALA A 175 30.75 57.43 -39.26
N ASP A 176 30.25 58.55 -39.79
CA ASP A 176 28.84 58.97 -39.67
C ASP A 176 27.89 57.95 -40.34
N ARG A 177 28.20 57.54 -41.57
CA ARG A 177 27.43 56.51 -42.28
C ARG A 177 27.37 55.20 -41.52
N ILE A 178 28.52 54.73 -41.00
CA ILE A 178 28.60 53.50 -40.20
C ILE A 178 27.80 53.64 -38.89
N TYR A 179 27.92 54.77 -38.20
CA TYR A 179 27.18 55.00 -36.96
C TYR A 179 25.67 55.03 -37.21
N SER A 180 25.23 55.81 -38.21
CA SER A 180 23.83 55.91 -38.63
C SER A 180 23.24 54.55 -39.02
N GLN A 181 23.98 53.74 -39.78
CA GLN A 181 23.58 52.37 -40.12
C GLN A 181 23.42 51.50 -38.86
N ASN A 182 24.36 51.55 -37.91
CA ASN A 182 24.26 50.77 -36.67
C ASN A 182 23.09 51.20 -35.79
N VAL A 183 22.78 52.51 -35.74
CA VAL A 183 21.59 53.04 -35.04
C VAL A 183 20.31 52.50 -35.69
N SER A 184 20.23 52.51 -37.02
CA SER A 184 19.07 51.95 -37.74
C SER A 184 18.87 50.45 -37.45
N VAL A 185 19.95 49.67 -37.48
CA VAL A 185 19.91 48.23 -37.16
C VAL A 185 19.49 48.01 -35.70
N LEU A 186 20.05 48.77 -34.76
CA LEU A 186 19.69 48.68 -33.35
C LEU A 186 18.20 49.00 -33.11
N GLY A 187 17.66 50.00 -33.84
CA GLY A 187 16.24 50.35 -33.79
C GLY A 187 15.35 49.17 -34.20
N LYS A 188 15.63 48.55 -35.35
CA LYS A 188 14.89 47.35 -35.82
C LYS A 188 14.97 46.19 -34.83
N MET A 189 16.15 45.95 -34.26
CA MET A 189 16.34 44.86 -33.31
C MET A 189 15.63 45.11 -31.98
N ARG A 190 15.48 46.38 -31.57
CA ARG A 190 14.67 46.76 -30.41
C ARG A 190 13.19 46.48 -30.65
N GLU A 191 12.67 46.81 -31.83
CA GLU A 191 11.27 46.55 -32.20
C GLU A 191 10.96 45.05 -32.23
N GLU A 192 11.84 44.25 -32.84
CA GLU A 192 11.72 42.80 -32.85
C GLU A 192 11.75 42.23 -31.42
N TRP A 193 12.71 42.65 -30.60
CA TRP A 193 12.78 42.21 -29.21
C TRP A 193 11.52 42.56 -28.41
N LEU A 194 10.99 43.77 -28.55
CA LEU A 194 9.75 44.18 -27.87
C LEU A 194 8.58 43.28 -28.28
N LYS A 195 8.43 43.03 -29.58
CA LYS A 195 7.37 42.18 -30.12
C LYS A 195 7.46 40.75 -29.58
N GLU A 196 8.65 40.15 -29.62
CA GLU A 196 8.83 38.78 -29.13
C GLU A 196 8.76 38.69 -27.61
N HIS A 197 9.16 39.73 -26.88
CA HIS A 197 9.01 39.79 -25.42
C HIS A 197 7.53 39.78 -25.00
N VAL A 198 6.68 40.58 -25.64
CA VAL A 198 5.23 40.57 -25.37
C VAL A 198 4.64 39.19 -25.62
N LYS A 199 4.95 38.57 -26.77
CA LYS A 199 4.50 37.21 -27.09
C LYS A 199 4.98 36.16 -26.08
N ALA A 200 6.22 36.29 -25.60
CA ALA A 200 6.75 35.38 -24.58
C ALA A 200 5.97 35.52 -23.27
N CYS A 201 5.66 36.74 -22.84
CA CYS A 201 4.82 37.00 -21.66
C CYS A 201 3.42 36.39 -21.82
N GLU A 202 2.73 36.65 -22.94
CA GLU A 202 1.41 36.07 -23.23
C GLU A 202 1.44 34.53 -23.22
N PHE A 203 2.52 33.94 -23.75
CA PHE A 203 2.71 32.50 -23.75
C PHE A 203 2.91 31.93 -22.34
N PHE A 204 3.73 32.59 -21.52
CA PHE A 204 3.95 32.16 -20.13
C PHE A 204 2.71 32.32 -19.27
N GLU A 205 1.93 33.38 -19.48
CA GLU A 205 0.62 33.56 -18.85
C GLU A 205 -0.32 32.41 -19.23
N LYS A 206 -0.37 32.03 -20.51
CA LYS A 206 -1.16 30.89 -20.96
C LYS A 206 -0.73 29.58 -20.29
N LEU A 207 0.58 29.32 -20.20
CA LEU A 207 1.09 28.14 -19.48
C LEU A 207 0.65 28.15 -18.01
N GLU A 208 0.68 29.30 -17.35
CA GLU A 208 0.28 29.40 -15.95
C GLU A 208 -1.22 29.18 -15.75
N VAL A 209 -2.05 29.75 -16.63
CA VAL A 209 -3.50 29.50 -16.64
C VAL A 209 -3.81 28.01 -16.83
N GLU A 210 -3.12 27.35 -17.76
CA GLU A 210 -3.26 25.91 -17.99
C GLU A 210 -2.82 25.09 -16.75
N ARG A 211 -1.71 25.47 -16.10
CA ARG A 211 -1.20 24.82 -14.89
C ARG A 211 -2.20 24.90 -13.75
N ILE A 212 -2.75 26.09 -13.48
CA ILE A 212 -3.74 26.32 -12.42
C ILE A 212 -5.00 25.48 -12.70
N ASN A 213 -5.51 25.53 -13.93
CA ASN A 213 -6.70 24.76 -14.31
C ASN A 213 -6.49 23.24 -14.17
N MET A 214 -5.35 22.73 -14.64
CA MET A 214 -5.02 21.30 -14.55
C MET A 214 -4.96 20.85 -13.09
N LEU A 215 -4.21 21.57 -12.24
CA LEU A 215 -4.06 21.21 -10.82
C LEU A 215 -5.40 21.24 -10.08
N ARG A 216 -6.20 22.29 -10.29
CA ARG A 216 -7.55 22.39 -9.72
C ARG A 216 -8.40 21.18 -10.11
N ASN A 217 -8.40 20.82 -11.39
CA ASN A 217 -9.22 19.72 -11.91
C ASN A 217 -8.74 18.35 -11.39
N VAL A 218 -7.43 18.13 -11.27
CA VAL A 218 -6.85 16.90 -10.70
C VAL A 218 -7.27 16.74 -9.24
N VAL A 219 -7.12 17.79 -8.43
CA VAL A 219 -7.51 17.78 -7.01
C VAL A 219 -9.01 17.54 -6.86
N TRP A 220 -9.83 18.25 -7.64
CA TRP A 220 -11.28 18.04 -7.66
C TRP A 220 -11.64 16.58 -7.97
N THR A 221 -11.02 16.02 -9.00
CA THR A 221 -11.23 14.63 -9.40
C THR A 221 -10.80 13.66 -8.31
N HIS A 222 -9.67 13.88 -7.64
CA HIS A 222 -9.22 13.05 -6.52
C HIS A 222 -10.23 13.07 -5.37
N LEU A 223 -10.72 14.25 -4.99
CA LEU A 223 -11.72 14.39 -3.92
C LEU A 223 -13.03 13.68 -4.26
N ASN A 224 -13.47 13.73 -5.52
CA ASN A 224 -14.66 13.00 -5.96
C ASN A 224 -14.46 11.48 -5.87
N HIS A 225 -13.30 10.97 -6.26
CA HIS A 225 -13.01 9.54 -6.14
C HIS A 225 -12.98 9.09 -4.68
N LEU A 226 -12.35 9.86 -3.79
CA LEU A 226 -12.34 9.57 -2.35
C LEU A 226 -13.75 9.58 -1.76
N SER A 227 -14.57 10.58 -2.13
CA SER A 227 -15.97 10.68 -1.68
C SER A 227 -16.78 9.48 -2.17
N GLN A 228 -16.61 9.09 -3.44
CA GLN A 228 -17.27 7.91 -3.99
C GLN A 228 -16.86 6.62 -3.28
N GLN A 229 -15.58 6.46 -2.89
CA GLN A 229 -15.15 5.29 -2.11
C GLN A 229 -15.84 5.21 -0.75
N CYS A 230 -16.06 6.35 -0.08
CA CYS A 230 -16.80 6.38 1.18
C CYS A 230 -18.24 5.88 0.99
N VAL A 231 -18.93 6.36 -0.05
CA VAL A 231 -20.30 5.93 -0.37
C VAL A 231 -20.34 4.44 -0.70
N THR A 232 -19.46 3.97 -1.59
CA THR A 232 -19.40 2.56 -1.96
C THR A 232 -19.07 1.66 -0.77
N SER A 233 -18.16 2.08 0.11
CA SER A 233 -17.85 1.31 1.32
C SER A 233 -19.04 1.24 2.28
N ASP A 234 -19.75 2.36 2.47
CA ASP A 234 -20.95 2.39 3.32
C ASP A 234 -22.06 1.48 2.79
N GLU A 235 -22.31 1.49 1.47
CA GLU A 235 -23.25 0.58 0.81
C GLU A 235 -22.89 -0.90 1.06
N LEU A 236 -21.60 -1.26 0.94
CA LEU A 236 -21.14 -2.63 1.18
C LEU A 236 -21.27 -3.03 2.67
N TYR A 237 -21.01 -2.12 3.61
CA TYR A 237 -21.22 -2.38 5.03
C TYR A 237 -22.71 -2.49 5.37
N GLU A 238 -23.57 -1.74 4.70
CA GLU A 238 -25.01 -1.82 4.88
C GLU A 238 -25.56 -3.18 4.46
N GLU A 239 -25.03 -3.79 3.39
CA GLU A 239 -25.39 -5.17 3.02
C GLU A 239 -25.02 -6.20 4.10
N VAL A 240 -23.92 -5.98 4.83
CA VAL A 240 -23.58 -6.81 6.00
C VAL A 240 -24.59 -6.62 7.13
N ARG A 241 -24.98 -5.38 7.43
CA ARG A 241 -25.98 -5.08 8.48
C ARG A 241 -27.33 -5.75 8.16
N LYS A 242 -27.82 -5.60 6.93
CA LYS A 242 -29.04 -6.27 6.46
C LYS A 242 -28.97 -7.79 6.59
N SER A 243 -27.81 -8.40 6.30
CA SER A 243 -27.64 -9.84 6.51
C SER A 243 -27.70 -10.21 7.99
N LEU A 244 -27.06 -9.43 8.86
CA LEU A 244 -27.07 -9.66 10.30
C LEU A 244 -28.48 -9.53 10.90
N GLU A 245 -29.32 -8.64 10.38
CA GLU A 245 -30.73 -8.51 10.77
C GLU A 245 -31.55 -9.77 10.45
N GLN A 246 -31.10 -10.61 9.51
CA GLN A 246 -31.73 -11.89 9.17
C GLN A 246 -31.25 -13.06 10.04
N CYS A 247 -30.30 -12.84 10.97
CA CYS A 247 -29.86 -13.88 11.89
C CYS A 247 -31.00 -14.27 12.83
N ASN A 248 -31.36 -15.55 12.86
CA ASN A 248 -32.35 -16.10 13.77
C ASN A 248 -31.69 -17.09 14.72
N ILE A 249 -31.49 -16.65 15.96
CA ILE A 249 -30.86 -17.45 17.02
C ILE A 249 -31.66 -18.73 17.29
N GLN A 250 -32.99 -18.65 17.27
CA GLN A 250 -33.85 -19.78 17.56
C GLN A 250 -33.76 -20.84 16.46
N GLU A 251 -33.79 -20.43 15.19
CA GLU A 251 -33.58 -21.34 14.05
C GLU A 251 -32.20 -21.99 14.10
N ASP A 252 -31.15 -21.23 14.41
CA ASP A 252 -29.78 -21.78 14.51
C ASP A 252 -29.66 -22.81 15.65
N ILE A 253 -30.30 -22.57 16.81
CA ILE A 253 -30.35 -23.53 17.93
C ILE A 253 -31.17 -24.76 17.55
N GLU A 254 -32.33 -24.59 16.94
CA GLU A 254 -33.18 -25.70 16.50
C GLU A 254 -32.46 -26.56 15.47
N HIS A 255 -31.78 -25.93 14.51
CA HIS A 255 -30.98 -26.63 13.54
C HIS A 255 -29.83 -27.42 14.20
N PHE A 256 -29.14 -26.82 15.16
CA PHE A 256 -28.11 -27.52 15.95
C PHE A 256 -28.66 -28.72 16.72
N ILE A 257 -29.77 -28.55 17.45
CA ILE A 257 -30.41 -29.62 18.22
C ILE A 257 -30.84 -30.75 17.28
N ASN A 258 -31.50 -30.44 16.16
CA ASN A 258 -31.96 -31.45 15.20
C ASN A 258 -30.82 -32.28 14.65
N LEU A 259 -29.64 -31.67 14.48
CA LEU A 259 -28.46 -32.33 13.95
C LEU A 259 -27.68 -33.13 14.99
N ARG A 260 -27.64 -32.67 16.24
CA ARG A 260 -26.74 -33.20 17.28
C ARG A 260 -27.44 -33.87 18.45
N ARG A 261 -28.78 -33.92 18.48
CA ARG A 261 -29.53 -34.56 19.57
C ARG A 261 -29.12 -36.03 19.73
N THR A 262 -28.92 -36.46 20.98
CA THR A 262 -28.49 -37.82 21.35
C THR A 262 -29.58 -38.63 22.06
N GLY A 263 -30.75 -38.04 22.26
CA GLY A 263 -31.90 -38.64 22.93
C GLY A 263 -32.79 -37.56 23.55
N ASP A 264 -34.07 -37.88 23.74
CA ASP A 264 -35.10 -36.99 24.31
C ASP A 264 -35.54 -37.42 25.71
N LYS A 265 -34.99 -38.54 26.21
CA LYS A 265 -35.33 -39.11 27.51
C LYS A 265 -34.15 -38.98 28.48
N PRO A 266 -34.35 -38.41 29.67
CA PRO A 266 -33.33 -38.44 30.70
C PRO A 266 -33.05 -39.90 31.10
N PRO A 267 -31.83 -40.22 31.56
CA PRO A 267 -31.50 -41.55 32.08
C PRO A 267 -32.51 -41.97 33.15
N ALA A 268 -32.96 -43.23 33.11
CA ALA A 268 -33.86 -43.75 34.12
C ALA A 268 -33.21 -43.66 35.51
N ARG A 269 -34.01 -43.38 36.55
CA ARG A 269 -33.53 -43.52 37.94
C ARG A 269 -33.04 -44.95 38.12
N ALA A 270 -31.82 -45.11 38.64
CA ALA A 270 -31.28 -46.42 38.95
C ALA A 270 -32.29 -47.17 39.83
N ASP A 271 -32.70 -48.35 39.41
CA ASP A 271 -33.60 -49.19 40.18
C ASP A 271 -32.90 -49.50 41.51
N GLU A 272 -33.49 -49.09 42.63
CA GLU A 272 -32.90 -49.28 43.96
C GLU A 272 -32.56 -50.76 44.22
N ARG A 273 -33.25 -51.67 43.53
CA ARG A 273 -33.05 -53.13 43.59
C ARG A 273 -31.69 -53.59 43.04
N GLU A 274 -31.14 -52.93 42.01
CA GLU A 274 -29.80 -53.26 41.50
C GLU A 274 -28.69 -52.69 42.39
N THR A 275 -28.89 -51.48 42.95
CA THR A 275 -27.96 -50.90 43.94
C THR A 275 -27.86 -51.73 45.22
N VAL A 276 -28.96 -52.37 45.66
CA VAL A 276 -28.93 -53.29 46.81
C VAL A 276 -28.10 -54.54 46.48
N SER A 277 -28.23 -55.12 45.28
CA SER A 277 -27.45 -56.29 44.85
C SER A 277 -25.94 -56.01 44.81
N ILE A 278 -25.54 -54.84 44.30
CA ILE A 278 -24.14 -54.41 44.24
C ILE A 278 -23.59 -54.07 45.65
N ARG A 279 -24.39 -53.41 46.51
CA ARG A 279 -24.02 -53.15 47.92
C ARG A 279 -23.86 -54.45 48.71
N PHE A 280 -24.76 -55.42 48.55
CA PHE A 280 -24.68 -56.71 49.24
C PHE A 280 -23.46 -57.52 48.80
N ARG A 281 -23.15 -57.57 47.49
CA ARG A 281 -21.91 -58.22 46.99
C ARG A 281 -20.65 -57.55 47.54
N SER A 282 -20.62 -56.22 47.63
CA SER A 282 -19.47 -55.49 48.16
C SER A 282 -19.30 -55.66 49.69
N GLN A 283 -20.41 -55.71 50.44
CA GLN A 283 -20.37 -55.97 51.89
C GLN A 283 -19.99 -57.42 52.22
N PHE A 284 -20.44 -58.41 51.45
CA PHE A 284 -20.07 -59.81 51.69
C PHE A 284 -18.56 -60.04 51.52
N VAL A 285 -17.92 -59.42 50.52
CA VAL A 285 -16.47 -59.51 50.32
C VAL A 285 -15.71 -58.81 51.46
N LYS A 286 -16.20 -57.67 51.95
CA LYS A 286 -15.61 -56.97 53.11
C LYS A 286 -15.75 -57.74 54.42
N ILE A 287 -16.91 -58.36 54.68
CA ILE A 287 -17.12 -59.18 55.88
C ILE A 287 -16.25 -60.43 55.84
N HIS A 288 -16.12 -61.09 54.68
CA HIS A 288 -15.24 -62.26 54.54
C HIS A 288 -13.76 -61.88 54.76
N TYR A 289 -13.32 -60.71 54.27
CA TYR A 289 -11.96 -60.21 54.48
C TYR A 289 -11.69 -59.86 55.96
N ILE A 290 -12.66 -59.23 56.65
CA ILE A 290 -12.56 -58.91 58.08
C ILE A 290 -12.58 -60.18 58.94
N PHE A 291 -13.39 -61.19 58.58
CA PHE A 291 -13.48 -62.45 59.32
C PHE A 291 -12.19 -63.27 59.20
N VAL A 292 -11.59 -63.32 58.01
CA VAL A 292 -10.27 -63.96 57.79
C VAL A 292 -9.16 -63.19 58.53
N TYR A 293 -9.19 -61.86 58.54
CA TYR A 293 -8.19 -61.03 59.23
C TYR A 293 -8.32 -61.12 60.77
N ALA A 294 -9.53 -61.25 61.30
CA ALA A 294 -9.80 -61.41 62.73
C ALA A 294 -9.41 -62.80 63.26
N ILE A 295 -9.59 -63.87 62.47
CA ILE A 295 -9.12 -65.22 62.83
C ILE A 295 -7.58 -65.29 62.85
N TYR A 296 -6.90 -64.52 61.99
CA TYR A 296 -5.44 -64.54 61.89
C TYR A 296 -4.71 -63.71 62.96
N ASN A 297 -5.39 -62.80 63.67
CA ASN A 297 -4.73 -61.78 64.52
C ASN A 297 -5.34 -61.57 65.91
N LEU A 298 -5.99 -62.57 66.51
CA LEU A 298 -6.44 -62.48 67.92
C LEU A 298 -5.75 -63.53 68.80
N SER A 299 -4.49 -63.22 69.13
CA SER A 299 -3.97 -63.39 70.49
C SER A 299 -4.02 -62.02 71.16
N THR A 300 -4.95 -61.88 72.10
CA THR A 300 -5.01 -60.94 73.24
C THR A 300 -4.97 -59.41 73.02
N ASP A 301 -6.08 -58.78 73.44
CA ASP A 301 -6.18 -57.49 74.15
C ASP A 301 -6.15 -56.13 73.42
N ARG A 302 -6.98 -55.90 72.38
CA ARG A 302 -7.44 -54.54 72.00
C ARG A 302 -8.87 -54.47 71.40
N VAL A 303 -9.84 -55.25 71.90
CA VAL A 303 -11.19 -55.31 71.30
C VAL A 303 -12.13 -54.16 71.74
N THR A 304 -11.82 -53.43 72.80
CA THR A 304 -12.75 -52.43 73.35
C THR A 304 -12.72 -51.06 72.63
N VAL A 305 -11.67 -50.76 71.87
CA VAL A 305 -11.50 -49.43 71.23
C VAL A 305 -12.16 -49.35 69.85
N CYS A 306 -12.21 -50.44 69.08
CA CYS A 306 -12.85 -50.44 67.75
C CYS A 306 -14.38 -50.52 67.80
N PHE A 307 -14.97 -51.00 68.89
CA PHE A 307 -16.43 -51.12 69.01
C PHE A 307 -17.12 -49.76 69.24
N LYS A 308 -16.41 -48.78 69.83
CA LYS A 308 -16.95 -47.44 70.13
C LYS A 308 -16.98 -46.52 68.90
N GLN A 309 -16.01 -46.66 67.99
CA GLN A 309 -15.97 -45.93 66.70
C GLN A 309 -16.96 -46.46 65.65
N PHE A 310 -17.46 -47.69 65.81
CA PHE A 310 -18.44 -48.30 64.91
C PHE A 310 -19.89 -47.87 65.22
N ILE A 311 -20.21 -47.60 66.49
CA ILE A 311 -21.53 -47.10 66.90
C ILE A 311 -21.70 -45.61 66.51
N GLU A 312 -20.66 -44.77 66.65
CA GLU A 312 -20.73 -43.34 66.29
C GLU A 312 -20.87 -43.07 64.78
N GLN A 313 -20.52 -44.03 63.91
CA GLN A 313 -20.74 -43.90 62.45
C GLN A 313 -22.10 -44.43 61.98
N LEU A 314 -22.88 -45.09 62.86
CA LEU A 314 -24.23 -45.59 62.54
C LEU A 314 -25.34 -44.59 62.93
N ASP A 315 -25.11 -43.67 63.86
CA ASP A 315 -26.07 -42.61 64.25
C ASP A 315 -26.02 -41.36 63.34
N GLY A 316 -25.02 -41.23 62.46
CA GLY A 316 -24.91 -40.13 61.48
C GLY A 316 -25.57 -40.40 60.12
N LEU A 317 -26.33 -41.50 59.99
CA LEU A 317 -26.89 -42.00 58.74
C LEU A 317 -28.36 -42.45 58.87
N ILE A 318 -29.09 -41.87 59.83
CA ILE A 318 -30.57 -41.83 59.89
C ILE A 318 -31.02 -40.39 59.67
#